data_AF-A0A819NZL0-F1
#
_entry.id   AF-A0A819NZL0-F1
#
_cell.length_a   1.000
_cell.length_b   1.000
_cell.length_c   1.000
_cell.angle_alpha   90.00
_cell.angle_beta   90.00
_cell.angle_gamma   90.00
#
_symmetry.space_group_name_H-M   'P 1'
#
loop_
_entity.id
_entity.type
_entity.pdbx_description
1 polymer ?
#
loop_
_entity_poly.entity_id
_entity_poly.type
_entity_poly.pdbx_seq_one_letter_code
_entity_poly.pdbx_strand_id
1 'polypeptide(L)'
;DVYEAIYSYEATDPSDLSFDIGERVIVLKCDGDWWTGQIGDRTGLFLNNYVQKVNNIQKTVIAITPFQATEENHLSFEQSQIIYITK
;
A
#
# COMPACT_ATOMS: atom_id res chain seq x y z
N ASP A 1 -7.40 3.06 5.73
CA ASP A 1 -6.16 2.74 4.98
C ASP A 1 -6.52 2.03 3.68
N VAL A 2 -5.70 2.20 2.62
CA VAL A 2 -5.92 1.53 1.33
C VAL A 2 -5.10 0.24 1.28
N TYR A 3 -5.79 -0.84 0.94
CA TYR A 3 -5.24 -2.17 0.73
C TYR A 3 -5.56 -2.62 -0.69
N GLU A 4 -4.79 -3.56 -1.21
CA GLU A 4 -5.00 -4.20 -2.51
C GLU A 4 -5.31 -5.67 -2.29
N ALA A 5 -6.36 -6.18 -2.93
CA ALA A 5 -6.71 -7.58 -2.89
C ALA A 5 -5.63 -8.42 -3.57
N ILE A 6 -5.11 -9.42 -2.86
CA ILE A 6 -4.11 -10.36 -3.38
C ILE A 6 -4.72 -11.68 -3.86
N TYR A 7 -6.02 -11.88 -3.60
CA TYR A 7 -6.84 -12.97 -4.10
C TYR A 7 -8.25 -12.45 -4.41
N SER A 8 -8.95 -13.07 -5.37
CA SER A 8 -10.39 -12.82 -5.55
C SER A 8 -11.17 -13.49 -4.42
N TYR A 9 -12.27 -12.85 -4.04
CA TYR A 9 -13.21 -13.36 -3.05
C TYR A 9 -14.64 -13.13 -3.54
N GLU A 10 -15.35 -14.23 -3.79
CA GLU A 10 -16.79 -14.22 -4.11
C GLU A 10 -17.59 -14.49 -2.84
N ALA A 11 -18.25 -13.46 -2.34
CA ALA A 11 -19.09 -13.58 -1.15
C ALA A 11 -20.40 -14.31 -1.48
N THR A 12 -20.78 -15.24 -0.61
CA THR A 12 -22.11 -15.87 -0.64
C THR A 12 -23.09 -15.18 0.31
N ASP A 13 -22.59 -14.52 1.34
CA ASP A 13 -23.39 -13.73 2.28
C ASP A 13 -23.48 -12.25 1.80
N PRO A 14 -24.67 -11.64 1.75
CA PRO A 14 -24.83 -10.23 1.38
C PRO A 14 -24.10 -9.23 2.30
N SER A 15 -23.72 -9.64 3.51
CA SER A 15 -22.97 -8.81 4.45
C SER A 15 -21.44 -8.81 4.20
N ASP A 16 -20.96 -9.71 3.35
CA ASP A 16 -19.57 -9.85 2.99
C ASP A 16 -19.23 -9.05 1.71
N LEU A 17 -18.00 -8.55 1.63
CA LEU A 17 -17.52 -7.74 0.51
C LEU A 17 -16.85 -8.62 -0.54
N SER A 18 -17.49 -8.78 -1.70
CA SER A 18 -16.85 -9.44 -2.86
C SER A 18 -15.87 -8.50 -3.57
N PHE A 19 -14.74 -9.04 -4.02
CA PHE A 19 -13.75 -8.31 -4.80
C PHE A 19 -12.88 -9.21 -5.67
N ASP A 20 -12.33 -8.64 -6.73
CA ASP A 20 -11.34 -9.30 -7.58
C ASP A 20 -9.90 -9.01 -7.13
N ILE A 21 -8.97 -9.91 -7.49
CA ILE A 21 -7.53 -9.67 -7.31
C ILE A 21 -7.12 -8.34 -7.96
N GLY A 22 -6.34 -7.55 -7.22
CA GLY A 22 -5.89 -6.21 -7.62
C GLY A 22 -6.88 -5.08 -7.32
N GLU A 23 -8.12 -5.38 -6.87
CA GLU A 23 -9.03 -4.32 -6.44
C GLU A 23 -8.52 -3.61 -5.18
N ARG A 24 -8.75 -2.29 -5.11
CA ARG A 24 -8.38 -1.47 -3.97
C ARG A 24 -9.51 -1.41 -2.95
N VAL A 25 -9.24 -1.90 -1.76
CA VAL A 25 -10.15 -1.92 -0.62
C VAL A 25 -9.79 -0.80 0.36
N ILE A 26 -10.77 0.04 0.69
CA ILE A 26 -10.63 1.00 1.79
C ILE A 26 -11.04 0.28 3.07
N VAL A 27 -10.10 0.04 3.98
CA VAL A 27 -10.39 -0.59 5.27
C VAL A 27 -10.96 0.44 6.25
N LEU A 28 -12.20 0.19 6.69
CA LEU A 28 -12.98 1.03 7.61
C LEU A 28 -12.85 0.58 9.07
N LYS A 29 -12.77 -0.74 9.31
CA LYS A 29 -12.64 -1.32 10.66
C LYS A 29 -11.79 -2.60 10.62
N CYS A 30 -10.88 -2.73 11.57
CA CYS A 30 -10.10 -3.96 11.79
C CYS A 30 -10.59 -4.63 13.09
N ASP A 31 -11.28 -5.77 12.99
CA ASP A 31 -11.81 -6.50 14.15
C ASP A 31 -11.38 -7.98 14.09
N GLY A 32 -10.23 -8.29 14.71
CA GLY A 32 -9.62 -9.61 14.59
C GLY A 32 -9.31 -9.98 13.14
N ASP A 33 -9.79 -11.15 12.72
CA ASP A 33 -9.55 -11.68 11.37
C ASP A 33 -10.50 -11.11 10.31
N TRP A 34 -11.63 -10.55 10.72
CA TRP A 34 -12.66 -10.02 9.85
C TRP A 34 -12.65 -8.50 9.85
N TRP A 35 -12.37 -7.92 8.69
CA TRP A 35 -12.28 -6.48 8.51
C TRP A 35 -13.48 -5.98 7.72
N THR A 36 -13.91 -4.76 8.01
CA THR A 36 -14.92 -4.06 7.22
C THR A 36 -14.22 -3.22 6.16
N GLY A 37 -14.52 -3.47 4.90
CA GLY A 37 -13.95 -2.78 3.75
C GLY A 37 -15.00 -2.11 2.88
N GLN A 38 -14.56 -1.18 2.04
CA GLN A 38 -15.39 -0.53 1.05
C GLN A 38 -14.68 -0.46 -0.32
N ILE A 39 -15.43 -0.73 -1.39
CA ILE A 39 -15.02 -0.59 -2.79
C ILE A 39 -16.13 0.10 -3.56
N GLY A 40 -15.92 1.37 -3.94
CA GLY A 40 -16.98 2.21 -4.50
C GLY A 40 -18.14 2.33 -3.52
N ASP A 41 -19.33 1.91 -3.93
CA ASP A 41 -20.54 1.91 -3.11
C ASP A 41 -20.76 0.59 -2.35
N ARG A 42 -19.93 -0.44 -2.59
CA ARG A 42 -20.02 -1.74 -1.92
C ARG A 42 -19.28 -1.69 -0.59
N THR A 43 -19.93 -2.11 0.49
CA THR A 43 -19.34 -2.22 1.83
C THR A 43 -19.68 -3.58 2.41
N GLY A 44 -18.73 -4.22 3.09
CA GLY A 44 -18.96 -5.51 3.70
C GLY A 44 -17.74 -6.03 4.46
N LEU A 45 -17.89 -7.23 5.00
CA LEU A 45 -16.85 -7.94 5.74
C LEU A 45 -15.97 -8.79 4.82
N PHE A 46 -14.70 -8.93 5.17
CA PHE A 46 -13.78 -9.83 4.48
C PHE A 46 -12.63 -10.24 5.40
N LEU A 47 -11.95 -11.34 5.08
CA LEU A 47 -10.80 -11.81 5.84
C LEU A 47 -9.54 -10.97 5.54
N ASN A 48 -8.84 -10.54 6.58
CA ASN A 48 -7.69 -9.64 6.44
C ASN A 48 -6.54 -10.19 5.58
N ASN A 49 -6.41 -11.53 5.46
CA ASN A 49 -5.35 -12.20 4.73
C ASN A 49 -5.57 -12.21 3.21
N TYR A 50 -6.71 -11.69 2.73
CA TYR A 50 -7.00 -11.53 1.29
C TYR A 50 -6.47 -10.21 0.73
N VAL A 51 -5.96 -9.32 1.57
CA VAL A 51 -5.52 -7.99 1.16
C VAL A 51 -4.14 -7.65 1.71
N GLN A 52 -3.39 -6.83 0.99
CA GLN A 52 -2.09 -6.30 1.41
C GLN A 52 -2.13 -4.78 1.48
N LYS A 53 -1.49 -4.18 2.49
CA LYS A 53 -1.44 -2.72 2.63
C LYS A 53 -0.72 -2.10 1.45
N VAL A 54 -1.35 -1.14 0.77
CA VAL A 54 -0.71 -0.38 -0.31
C VAL A 54 0.26 0.62 0.33
N ASN A 55 1.53 0.25 0.39
CA ASN A 55 2.59 1.12 0.88
C ASN A 55 2.99 2.13 -0.20
N ASN A 56 2.24 3.23 -0.29
CA ASN A 56 2.46 4.26 -1.31
C ASN A 56 3.56 5.28 -0.95
N ILE A 57 4.56 4.90 -0.15
CA ILE A 57 5.63 5.84 0.21
C ILE A 57 6.88 5.54 -0.62
N GLN A 58 6.88 5.99 -1.88
CA GLN A 58 8.13 6.39 -2.50
C GLN A 58 8.57 7.68 -1.81
N LYS A 59 9.30 7.53 -0.69
CA LYS A 59 9.89 8.69 -0.03
C LYS A 59 10.85 9.32 -1.02
N THR A 60 10.61 10.56 -1.42
CA THR A 60 11.51 11.30 -2.28
C THR A 60 12.11 12.44 -1.49
N VAL A 61 13.41 12.67 -1.68
CA VAL A 61 14.13 13.80 -1.09
C VAL A 61 14.85 14.56 -2.19
N ILE A 62 15.14 15.84 -1.95
CA ILE A 62 15.94 16.67 -2.84
C ILE A 62 17.27 16.93 -2.14
N ALA A 63 18.37 16.69 -2.84
CA ALA A 63 19.69 17.03 -2.35
C ALA A 63 19.87 18.56 -2.25
N ILE A 64 20.10 19.08 -1.06
CA ILE A 64 20.33 20.53 -0.86
C ILE A 64 21.79 20.93 -1.02
N THR A 65 22.70 19.97 -0.88
CA THR A 65 24.15 20.11 -1.03
C THR A 65 24.66 18.89 -1.78
N PRO A 66 25.66 19.04 -2.68
CA PRO A 66 26.25 17.90 -3.36
C PRO A 66 27.00 17.01 -2.37
N PHE A 67 27.06 15.71 -2.66
CA PHE A 67 27.82 14.74 -1.87
C PHE A 67 28.50 13.74 -2.81
N GLN A 68 29.82 13.62 -2.66
CA GLN A 68 30.61 12.61 -3.35
C GLN A 68 30.93 11.48 -2.37
N ALA A 69 30.42 10.28 -2.64
CA ALA A 69 30.70 9.10 -1.85
C ALA A 69 32.18 8.70 -1.96
N THR A 70 32.77 8.33 -0.82
CA THR A 70 34.13 7.77 -0.72
C THR A 70 34.13 6.26 -0.45
N GLU A 71 32.96 5.70 -0.13
CA GLU A 71 32.74 4.28 0.14
C GLU A 71 31.78 3.71 -0.92
N GLU A 72 32.00 2.45 -1.33
CA GLU A 72 31.24 1.82 -2.43
C GLU A 72 29.72 1.71 -2.16
N ASN A 73 29.30 1.72 -0.89
CA ASN A 73 27.90 1.54 -0.48
C ASN A 73 27.15 2.86 -0.25
N HIS A 74 27.77 4.01 -0.53
CA HIS A 74 27.14 5.32 -0.42
C HIS A 74 26.75 5.88 -1.79
N LEU A 75 25.59 6.55 -1.87
CA LEU A 75 25.13 7.20 -3.09
C LEU A 75 25.78 8.60 -3.22
N SER A 76 26.45 8.87 -4.34
CA SER A 76 26.83 10.24 -4.71
C SER A 76 25.65 10.95 -5.38
N PHE A 77 25.49 12.24 -5.12
CA PHE A 77 24.41 13.03 -5.72
C PHE A 77 24.79 14.52 -5.83
N GLU A 78 24.20 15.19 -6.81
CA GLU A 78 24.39 16.61 -7.08
C GLU A 78 23.37 17.48 -6.34
N GLN A 79 23.68 18.77 -6.18
CA GLN A 79 22.70 19.73 -5.67
C GLN A 79 21.45 19.73 -6.55
N SER A 80 20.29 19.79 -5.90
CA SER A 80 18.94 19.75 -6.50
C SER A 80 18.55 18.42 -7.16
N GLN A 81 19.34 17.36 -7.03
CA GLN A 81 18.95 16.03 -7.50
C GLN A 81 17.80 15.45 -6.67
N ILE A 82 16.82 14.85 -7.35
CA ILE A 82 15.74 14.08 -6.72
C ILE A 82 16.24 12.66 -6.43
N ILE A 83 16.08 12.21 -5.19
CA ILE A 83 16.50 10.88 -4.72
C ILE A 83 15.28 10.11 -4.25
N TYR A 84 15.09 8.92 -4.80
CA TYR A 84 14.03 7.99 -4.40
C TYR A 84 14.56 7.08 -3.29
N ILE A 85 13.99 7.19 -2.10
CA ILE A 85 14.29 6.33 -0.96
C ILE A 85 13.42 5.08 -1.09
N THR A 86 14.10 3.99 -1.42
CA THR A 86 13.55 2.63 -1.37
C THR A 86 13.93 1.98 -0.04
N LYS A 87 13.07 1.07 0.46
CA LYS A 87 13.35 0.29 1.67
C LYS A 87 14.32 -0.86 1.36
#